data_AF-A0A388RQ97-F1
#
_entry.id   AF-A0A388RQ97-F1
#
_cell.length_a   1.000
_cell.length_b   1.000
_cell.length_c   1.000
_cell.angle_alpha   90.00
_cell.angle_beta   90.00
_cell.angle_gamma   90.00
#
_symmetry.space_group_name_H-M   'P 1'
#
loop_
_entity.id
_entity.type
_entity.pdbx_description
1 polymer ?
#
loop_
_entity_poly.entity_id
_entity_poly.type
_entity_poly.pdbx_seq_one_letter_code
_entity_poly.pdbx_strand_id
1 'polypeptide(L)'
;MSYDQGPQPILRCVRKIGEKWFEKAAFYKNTNPNSRAAFSGYIDLLGQGRQHVFGFINARRDGEGVVISLTASYTDQASGEMGHRTVALGSVVNQRGDGGDVYFDTILFNPLNEDEQRIDDAEPVAVYVTDECDPDLHRQLGFRQARLARPKRESASDLSQRFDDYH
;
A
#
# COMPACT_ATOMS: atom_id res chain seq x y z
N MET A 1 26.39 12.14 10.22
CA MET A 1 25.55 11.72 11.36
C MET A 1 24.49 10.78 10.80
N SER A 2 24.70 9.47 10.97
CA SER A 2 23.71 8.46 10.56
C SER A 2 22.62 8.48 11.62
N TYR A 3 21.49 9.12 11.33
CA TYR A 3 20.29 8.85 12.11
C TYR A 3 19.98 7.38 11.88
N ASP A 4 20.01 6.59 12.94
CA ASP A 4 19.55 5.22 12.97
C ASP A 4 18.05 5.25 12.65
N GLN A 5 17.73 5.26 11.36
CA GLN A 5 16.36 5.27 10.89
C GLN A 5 15.84 3.88 11.22
N GLY A 6 14.83 3.80 12.08
CA GLY A 6 14.20 2.53 12.46
C GLY A 6 13.77 1.69 11.25
N PRO A 7 13.16 0.51 11.48
CA PRO A 7 12.84 -0.43 10.41
C PRO A 7 12.13 0.30 9.26
N GLN A 8 12.64 0.12 8.04
CA GLN A 8 12.11 0.79 6.86
C GLN A 8 10.84 0.05 6.37
N PRO A 9 9.85 0.76 5.82
CA PRO A 9 8.62 0.13 5.36
C PRO A 9 8.87 -0.69 4.09
N ILE A 10 8.27 -1.88 4.02
CA ILE A 10 8.27 -2.75 2.82
C ILE A 10 7.21 -2.32 1.80
N LEU A 11 6.19 -1.60 2.25
CA LEU A 11 5.08 -1.09 1.45
C LEU A 11 4.77 0.33 1.93
N ARG A 12 4.64 1.30 1.01
CA ARG A 12 4.50 2.72 1.36
C ARG A 12 3.58 3.47 0.41
N CYS A 13 2.81 4.41 0.93
CA CYS A 13 2.05 5.39 0.14
C CYS A 13 2.38 6.80 0.63
N VAL A 14 2.94 7.62 -0.26
CA VAL A 14 3.14 9.05 -0.02
C VAL A 14 2.38 9.82 -1.10
N ARG A 15 1.54 10.77 -0.71
CA ARG A 15 0.84 11.67 -1.63
C ARG A 15 1.24 13.11 -1.40
N LYS A 16 1.37 13.87 -2.48
CA LYS A 16 1.57 15.31 -2.43
C LYS A 16 0.19 16.00 -2.36
N ILE A 17 -0.03 16.83 -1.35
CA ILE A 17 -1.23 17.66 -1.20
C ILE A 17 -0.75 19.11 -1.05
N GLY A 18 -1.07 19.95 -2.03
CA GLY A 18 -0.46 21.27 -2.18
C GLY A 18 1.06 21.14 -2.31
N GLU A 19 1.81 21.78 -1.42
CA GLU A 19 3.28 21.75 -1.40
C GLU A 19 3.86 20.69 -0.47
N LYS A 20 3.03 20.01 0.32
CA LYS A 20 3.48 19.07 1.35
C LYS A 20 3.31 17.62 0.92
N TRP A 21 4.25 16.78 1.35
CA TRP A 21 4.18 15.33 1.18
C TRP A 21 3.62 14.70 2.45
N PHE A 22 2.60 13.86 2.28
CA PHE A 22 1.93 13.17 3.37
C PHE A 22 2.04 11.66 3.18
N GLU A 23 2.55 10.97 4.20
CA GLU A 23 2.55 9.51 4.24
C GLU A 23 1.16 9.00 4.66
N LYS A 24 0.42 8.47 3.68
CA LYS A 24 -0.90 7.86 3.87
C LYS A 24 -0.82 6.43 4.35
N ALA A 25 0.26 5.70 4.02
CA ALA A 25 0.45 4.35 4.48
C ALA A 25 1.93 4.00 4.62
N ALA A 26 2.25 3.22 5.66
CA ALA A 26 3.54 2.58 5.82
C ALA A 26 3.33 1.22 6.50
N PHE A 27 3.81 0.16 5.86
CA PHE A 27 3.74 -1.19 6.41
C PHE A 27 5.12 -1.80 6.50
N TYR A 28 5.34 -2.55 7.57
CA TYR A 28 6.59 -3.16 7.96
C TYR A 28 6.39 -4.66 8.00
N LYS A 29 7.42 -5.41 7.60
CA LYS A 29 7.40 -6.87 7.66
C LYS A 29 7.08 -7.30 9.08
N ASN A 30 6.14 -8.22 9.23
CA ASN A 30 5.84 -8.74 10.54
C ASN A 30 6.96 -9.71 10.95
N THR A 31 7.54 -9.48 12.12
CA THR A 31 8.62 -10.30 12.68
C THR A 31 8.15 -11.21 13.80
N ASN A 32 6.87 -11.14 14.20
CA ASN A 32 6.32 -12.00 15.23
C ASN A 32 5.99 -13.40 14.65
N PRO A 33 6.72 -14.47 15.04
CA PRO A 33 6.52 -15.81 14.50
C PRO A 33 5.17 -16.44 14.92
N ASN A 34 4.53 -15.92 15.97
CA ASN A 34 3.24 -16.41 16.45
C ASN A 34 2.04 -15.74 15.76
N SER A 35 2.29 -14.79 14.85
CA SER A 35 1.24 -14.10 14.11
C SER A 35 1.21 -14.57 12.67
N ARG A 36 0.01 -14.80 12.14
CA ARG A 36 -0.21 -15.14 10.73
C ARG A 36 -0.17 -13.91 9.80
N ALA A 37 -0.08 -12.70 10.34
CA ALA A 37 0.01 -11.50 9.53
C ALA A 37 1.36 -11.47 8.79
N ALA A 38 1.35 -11.15 7.50
CA ALA A 38 2.57 -10.99 6.71
C ALA A 38 3.28 -9.66 7.04
N PHE A 39 2.49 -8.64 7.38
CA PHE A 39 2.98 -7.30 7.71
C PHE A 39 1.99 -6.56 8.62
N SER A 40 2.45 -5.48 9.24
CA SER A 40 1.61 -4.57 10.02
C SER A 40 2.07 -3.14 9.80
N GLY A 41 1.23 -2.18 10.18
CA GLY A 41 1.56 -0.77 10.06
C GLY A 41 0.31 0.06 10.09
N TYR A 42 0.30 1.15 9.32
CA TYR A 42 -0.84 2.04 9.29
C TYR A 42 -1.25 2.45 7.88
N ILE A 43 -2.51 2.83 7.75
CA ILE A 43 -3.09 3.35 6.52
C ILE A 43 -4.21 4.36 6.82
N ASP A 44 -4.29 5.40 6.01
CA ASP A 44 -5.40 6.35 5.97
C ASP A 44 -6.27 6.06 4.73
N LEU A 45 -7.35 5.30 4.95
CA LEU A 45 -8.25 4.82 3.90
C LEU A 45 -9.21 5.92 3.42
N LEU A 46 -9.78 6.68 4.35
CA LEU A 46 -10.91 7.59 4.10
C LEU A 46 -10.60 9.07 4.36
N GLY A 47 -9.34 9.43 4.64
CA GLY A 47 -8.96 10.79 5.02
C GLY A 47 -9.30 11.14 6.46
N GLN A 48 -9.68 10.16 7.28
CA GLN A 48 -10.07 10.33 8.68
C GLN A 48 -8.88 10.16 9.65
N GLY A 49 -7.70 9.85 9.11
CA GLY A 49 -6.48 9.66 9.88
C GLY A 49 -5.93 8.24 9.75
N ARG A 50 -4.76 8.05 10.36
CA ARG A 50 -4.02 6.78 10.28
C ARG A 50 -4.65 5.75 11.22
N GLN A 51 -5.06 4.62 10.66
CA GLN A 51 -5.50 3.45 11.42
C GLN A 51 -4.41 2.38 11.40
N HIS A 52 -4.12 1.76 12.55
CA HIS A 52 -3.22 0.62 12.62
C HIS A 52 -3.92 -0.65 12.10
N VAL A 53 -3.23 -1.42 11.27
CA VAL A 53 -3.77 -2.62 10.63
C VAL A 53 -2.73 -3.74 10.56
N PHE A 54 -3.24 -4.97 10.46
CA PHE A 54 -2.48 -6.17 10.14
C PHE A 54 -2.85 -6.64 8.74
N GLY A 55 -1.85 -6.93 7.92
CA GLY A 55 -2.02 -7.43 6.55
C GLY A 55 -1.88 -8.94 6.48
N PHE A 56 -2.88 -9.60 5.89
CA PHE A 56 -2.87 -11.03 5.65
C PHE A 56 -2.94 -11.31 4.16
N ILE A 57 -2.17 -12.29 3.70
CA ILE A 57 -2.17 -12.75 2.31
C ILE A 57 -3.01 -14.02 2.26
N ASN A 58 -4.14 -13.97 1.56
CA ASN A 58 -5.10 -15.06 1.49
C ASN A 58 -5.20 -15.58 0.05
N ALA A 59 -5.41 -16.88 -0.12
CA ALA A 59 -5.80 -17.43 -1.41
C ALA A 59 -7.17 -16.86 -1.83
N ARG A 60 -7.34 -16.54 -3.12
CA ARG A 60 -8.66 -16.16 -3.62
C ARG A 60 -9.59 -17.37 -3.65
N ARG A 61 -10.89 -17.11 -3.44
CA ARG A 61 -11.92 -18.18 -3.43
C ARG A 61 -12.12 -18.83 -4.80
N ASP A 62 -11.81 -18.13 -5.88
CA ASP A 62 -11.85 -18.63 -7.26
C ASP A 62 -10.62 -19.49 -7.62
N GLY A 63 -9.65 -19.63 -6.71
CA GLY A 63 -8.48 -20.48 -6.86
C GLY A 63 -7.31 -19.82 -7.60
N GLU A 64 -7.47 -18.62 -8.16
CA GLU A 64 -6.43 -17.96 -8.94
C GLU A 64 -5.85 -16.72 -8.23
N GLY A 65 -4.63 -16.89 -7.70
CA GLY A 65 -3.87 -15.81 -7.08
C GLY A 65 -4.26 -15.53 -5.63
N VAL A 66 -3.99 -14.30 -5.18
CA VAL A 66 -4.14 -13.91 -3.77
C VAL A 66 -4.95 -12.63 -3.63
N VAL A 67 -5.57 -12.47 -2.47
CA VAL A 67 -6.16 -11.22 -1.99
C VAL A 67 -5.53 -10.86 -0.66
N ILE A 68 -5.17 -9.60 -0.52
CA ILE A 68 -4.56 -9.09 0.71
C ILE A 68 -5.67 -8.48 1.56
N SER A 69 -5.89 -8.94 2.78
CA SER A 69 -6.86 -8.30 3.69
C SER A 69 -6.13 -7.44 4.72
N LEU A 70 -6.60 -6.21 4.93
CA LEU A 70 -6.17 -5.37 6.03
C LEU A 70 -7.21 -5.47 7.15
N THR A 71 -6.78 -5.88 8.34
CA THR A 71 -7.64 -6.03 9.50
C THR A 71 -7.25 -5.02 10.57
N ALA A 72 -8.22 -4.29 11.09
CA ALA A 72 -8.03 -3.36 12.20
C ALA A 72 -8.73 -3.88 13.46
N SER A 73 -8.19 -3.53 14.62
CA SER A 73 -8.92 -3.67 15.88
C SER A 73 -9.96 -2.55 16.01
N TYR A 74 -11.09 -2.88 16.60
CA TYR A 74 -12.10 -1.91 17.00
C TYR A 74 -12.59 -2.21 18.41
N THR A 75 -13.23 -1.23 19.04
CA THR A 75 -13.92 -1.41 20.31
C THR A 75 -15.39 -1.17 20.06
N ASP A 76 -16.22 -2.17 20.36
CA ASP A 76 -17.67 -2.02 20.30
C ASP A 76 -18.12 -0.99 21.34
N GLN A 77 -18.89 0.01 20.93
CA GLN A 77 -19.29 1.09 21.84
C GLN A 77 -20.40 0.69 22.82
N ALA A 78 -21.18 -0.35 22.51
CA ALA A 78 -22.27 -0.81 23.35
C ALA A 78 -21.79 -1.84 24.38
N SER A 79 -20.94 -2.78 23.99
CA SER A 79 -20.41 -3.84 24.87
C SER A 79 -19.04 -3.52 25.47
N GLY A 80 -18.28 -2.58 24.88
CA GLY A 80 -16.89 -2.29 25.27
C GLY A 80 -15.90 -3.38 24.85
N GLU A 81 -16.36 -4.42 24.16
CA GLU A 81 -15.51 -5.54 23.74
C GLU A 81 -14.59 -5.14 22.59
N MET A 82 -13.36 -5.66 22.61
CA MET A 82 -12.43 -5.49 21.49
C MET A 82 -12.71 -6.55 20.42
N GLY A 83 -12.94 -6.08 19.20
CA GLY A 83 -13.09 -6.92 18.02
C GLY A 83 -12.01 -6.64 16.97
N HIS A 84 -12.03 -7.46 15.93
CA HIS A 84 -11.24 -7.25 14.72
C HIS A 84 -12.15 -7.30 13.50
N ARG A 85 -11.93 -6.41 12.53
CA ARG A 85 -12.70 -6.40 11.28
C ARG A 85 -11.82 -6.12 10.08
N THR A 86 -12.19 -6.65 8.93
CA THR A 86 -11.53 -6.31 7.67
C THR A 86 -11.93 -4.89 7.26
N VAL A 87 -10.94 -4.02 7.04
CA VAL A 87 -11.17 -2.61 6.68
C VAL A 87 -10.81 -2.31 5.22
N ALA A 88 -10.02 -3.17 4.57
CA ALA A 88 -9.72 -3.04 3.15
C ALA A 88 -9.30 -4.36 2.52
N LEU A 89 -9.57 -4.50 1.22
CA LEU A 89 -9.05 -5.58 0.37
C LEU A 89 -8.07 -5.02 -0.67
N GLY A 90 -6.87 -5.57 -0.65
CA GLY A 90 -5.75 -5.27 -1.52
C GLY A 90 -5.65 -6.24 -2.69
N SER A 91 -5.39 -5.70 -3.88
CA SER A 91 -5.02 -6.48 -5.06
C SER A 91 -3.83 -5.85 -5.76
N VAL A 92 -2.88 -6.69 -6.18
CA VAL A 92 -1.71 -6.26 -6.94
C VAL A 92 -2.08 -5.87 -8.37
N VAL A 93 -1.38 -4.90 -8.93
CA VAL A 93 -1.51 -4.51 -10.34
C VAL A 93 -0.51 -5.31 -11.17
N ASN A 94 -0.99 -6.41 -11.77
CA ASN A 94 -0.20 -7.26 -12.69
C ASN A 94 -0.48 -6.98 -14.17
N GLN A 95 -1.55 -6.24 -14.47
CA GLN A 95 -1.97 -5.87 -15.82
C GLN A 95 -2.75 -4.56 -15.74
N ARG A 96 -2.79 -3.81 -16.84
CA ARG A 96 -3.66 -2.64 -16.97
C ARG A 96 -4.49 -2.77 -18.25
N GLY A 97 -5.77 -2.46 -18.14
CA GLY A 97 -6.69 -2.49 -19.29
C GLY A 97 -6.44 -1.36 -20.29
N ASP A 98 -5.76 -0.29 -19.86
CA ASP A 98 -5.41 0.85 -20.71
C ASP A 98 -4.12 0.65 -21.52
N GLY A 99 -3.49 -0.53 -21.43
CA GLY A 99 -2.24 -0.85 -22.11
C GLY A 99 -1.01 -0.10 -21.57
N GLY A 100 -1.15 0.67 -20.49
CA GLY A 100 -0.04 1.38 -19.88
C GLY A 100 0.93 0.45 -19.13
N ASP A 101 2.10 1.00 -18.78
CA ASP A 101 3.15 0.26 -18.10
C ASP A 101 2.69 -0.33 -16.76
N VAL A 102 3.16 -1.55 -16.49
CA VAL A 102 3.02 -2.29 -15.24
C VAL A 102 4.41 -2.45 -14.62
N TYR A 103 4.59 -1.90 -13.42
CA TYR A 103 5.89 -1.94 -12.72
C TYR A 103 5.98 -3.05 -11.65
N PHE A 104 4.93 -3.85 -11.49
CA PHE A 104 4.84 -4.93 -10.50
C PHE A 104 5.19 -4.48 -9.08
N ASP A 105 4.77 -3.27 -8.71
CA ASP A 105 5.06 -2.68 -7.40
C ASP A 105 3.82 -2.11 -6.71
N THR A 106 2.65 -2.15 -7.34
CA THR A 106 1.47 -1.44 -6.86
C THR A 106 0.43 -2.40 -6.30
N ILE A 107 -0.06 -2.09 -5.11
CA ILE A 107 -1.20 -2.73 -4.46
C ILE A 107 -2.29 -1.68 -4.29
N LEU A 108 -3.50 -2.00 -4.78
CA LEU A 108 -4.67 -1.14 -4.61
C LEU A 108 -5.52 -1.67 -3.47
N PHE A 109 -5.57 -0.93 -2.35
CA PHE A 109 -6.43 -1.25 -1.22
C PHE A 109 -7.78 -0.54 -1.38
N ASN A 110 -8.83 -1.33 -1.52
CA ASN A 110 -10.22 -0.87 -1.61
C ASN A 110 -10.82 -0.86 -0.19
N PRO A 111 -11.25 0.30 0.32
CA PRO A 111 -11.89 0.39 1.64
C PRO A 111 -13.19 -0.41 1.71
N LEU A 112 -13.44 -1.00 2.88
CA LEU A 112 -14.68 -1.68 3.22
C LEU A 112 -15.48 -0.90 4.28
N ASN A 113 -16.80 -1.06 4.26
CA ASN A 113 -17.69 -0.63 5.34
C ASN A 113 -17.71 -1.66 6.49
N GLU A 114 -18.57 -1.44 7.47
CA GLU A 114 -18.65 -2.28 8.67
C GLU A 114 -19.20 -3.68 8.38
N ASP A 115 -19.97 -3.84 7.31
CA ASP A 115 -20.50 -5.11 6.81
C ASP A 115 -19.52 -5.84 5.87
N GLU A 116 -18.25 -5.40 5.84
CA GLU A 116 -17.19 -5.91 4.96
C GLU A 116 -17.50 -5.80 3.45
N GLN A 117 -18.38 -4.86 3.06
CA GLN A 117 -18.69 -4.55 1.67
C GLN A 117 -17.85 -3.39 1.18
N ARG A 118 -17.53 -3.38 -0.12
CA ARG A 118 -16.79 -2.27 -0.73
C ARG A 118 -17.59 -0.98 -0.62
N ILE A 119 -16.92 0.12 -0.27
CA ILE A 119 -17.51 1.45 -0.32
C ILE A 119 -17.39 1.97 -1.76
N ASP A 120 -18.50 2.10 -2.47
CA ASP A 120 -18.50 2.39 -3.91
C ASP A 120 -17.83 3.73 -4.28
N ASP A 121 -18.05 4.77 -3.49
CA ASP A 121 -17.49 6.11 -3.73
C ASP A 121 -16.08 6.31 -3.14
N ALA A 122 -15.51 5.30 -2.48
CA ALA A 122 -14.19 5.43 -1.87
C ALA A 122 -13.05 5.19 -2.87
N GLU A 123 -12.14 6.16 -2.98
CA GLU A 123 -10.94 6.02 -3.81
C GLU A 123 -10.02 4.92 -3.25
N PRO A 124 -9.56 3.94 -4.06
CA PRO A 124 -8.57 2.97 -3.62
C PRO A 124 -7.25 3.64 -3.23
N VAL A 125 -6.65 3.19 -2.13
CA VAL A 125 -5.31 3.64 -1.73
C VAL A 125 -4.26 2.81 -2.45
N ALA A 126 -3.55 3.44 -3.39
CA ALA A 126 -2.40 2.85 -4.06
C ALA A 126 -1.16 2.86 -3.14
N VAL A 127 -0.69 1.68 -2.80
CA VAL A 127 0.49 1.44 -1.96
C VAL A 127 1.58 0.79 -2.82
N TYR A 128 2.81 1.25 -2.67
CA TYR A 128 3.94 0.84 -3.48
C TYR A 128 4.93 -0.03 -2.70
N VAL A 129 5.42 -1.08 -3.35
CA VAL A 129 6.53 -1.91 -2.90
C VAL A 129 7.81 -1.08 -2.86
N THR A 130 8.52 -1.14 -1.74
CA THR A 130 9.82 -0.47 -1.56
C THR A 130 10.98 -1.44 -1.81
N ASP A 131 12.21 -0.94 -1.72
CA ASP A 131 13.42 -1.76 -1.87
C ASP A 131 13.61 -2.75 -0.70
N GLU A 132 12.90 -2.55 0.41
CA GLU A 132 12.96 -3.40 1.61
C GLU A 132 12.07 -4.64 1.50
N CYS A 133 11.16 -4.67 0.52
CA CYS A 133 10.36 -5.85 0.25
C CYS A 133 11.22 -6.89 -0.47
N ASP A 134 11.57 -7.96 0.25
CA ASP A 134 12.32 -9.06 -0.34
C ASP A 134 11.53 -9.78 -1.46
N PRO A 135 12.23 -10.47 -2.38
CA PRO A 135 11.58 -11.16 -3.51
C PRO A 135 10.60 -12.27 -3.11
N ASP A 136 10.77 -12.89 -1.94
CA ASP A 136 9.87 -13.96 -1.48
C ASP A 136 8.52 -13.37 -1.06
N LEU A 137 8.54 -12.32 -0.25
CA LEU A 137 7.35 -11.57 0.12
C LEU A 137 6.69 -10.94 -1.10
N HIS A 138 7.48 -10.39 -2.03
CA HIS A 138 6.96 -9.83 -3.28
C HIS A 138 6.15 -10.85 -4.09
N ARG A 139 6.66 -12.08 -4.22
CA ARG A 139 5.92 -13.17 -4.86
C ARG A 139 4.69 -13.58 -4.06
N GLN A 140 4.79 -13.67 -2.73
CA GLN A 140 3.65 -13.99 -1.86
C GLN A 140 2.52 -12.96 -1.99
N LEU A 141 2.84 -11.67 -2.17
CA LEU A 141 1.85 -10.61 -2.43
C LEU A 141 1.08 -10.82 -3.75
N GLY A 142 1.54 -11.70 -4.63
CA GLY A 142 0.84 -12.10 -5.86
C GLY A 142 1.37 -11.46 -7.13
N PHE A 143 2.50 -10.76 -7.08
CA PHE A 143 3.11 -10.20 -8.28
C PHE A 143 3.63 -11.32 -9.20
N ARG A 144 3.30 -11.23 -10.50
CA ARG A 144 3.62 -12.28 -11.50
C ARG A 144 5.03 -12.17 -12.07
N GLN A 145 5.68 -11.02 -11.89
CA GLN A 145 7.05 -10.75 -12.35
C GLN A 145 7.79 -9.97 -11.27
N ALA A 146 9.11 -9.90 -11.39
CA ALA A 146 9.93 -9.08 -10.51
C ALA A 146 9.54 -7.60 -10.61
N ARG A 147 9.69 -6.87 -9.51
CA ARG A 147 9.51 -5.42 -9.47
C ARG A 147 10.40 -4.73 -10.51
N LEU A 148 9.81 -3.82 -11.27
CA LEU A 148 10.52 -2.95 -12.21
C LEU A 148 10.69 -1.56 -11.59
N ALA A 149 11.86 -0.97 -11.77
CA ALA A 149 12.09 0.40 -11.32
C ALA A 149 11.24 1.37 -12.16
N ARG A 150 10.45 2.21 -11.48
CA ARG A 150 9.76 3.31 -12.14
C ARG A 150 10.78 4.34 -12.64
N PRO A 151 10.59 4.93 -13.83
CA PRO A 151 11.34 6.11 -14.22
C PRO A 151 11.22 7.15 -13.12
N LYS A 152 12.36 7.72 -12.69
CA LYS A 152 12.31 8.91 -11.85
C LYS A 152 11.58 9.97 -12.68
N ARG A 153 10.47 10.50 -12.16
CA ARG A 153 9.84 11.66 -12.79
C ARG A 153 10.91 12.73 -12.84
N GLU A 154 11.34 13.12 -14.04
CA GLU A 154 12.14 14.31 -14.23
C GLU A 154 11.38 15.43 -13.52
N SER A 155 11.98 15.97 -12.47
CA SER A 155 11.49 17.20 -11.86
C SER A 155 11.40 18.23 -12.98
N ALA A 156 10.26 18.92 -13.09
CA ALA A 156 10.00 19.94 -14.10
C ALA A 156 10.97 21.16 -14.04
N SER A 157 12.09 21.04 -13.33
CA SER A 157 13.21 21.99 -13.30
C SER A 157 14.12 21.90 -14.53
N ASP A 158 14.25 20.74 -15.18
CA ASP A 158 15.22 20.54 -16.28
C ASP A 158 14.75 21.01 -17.67
N LEU A 159 13.46 21.33 -17.83
CA LEU A 159 12.94 21.89 -19.09
C LEU A 159 13.11 23.42 -19.18
N SER A 160 13.42 24.09 -18.08
CA SER A 160 13.62 25.55 -18.05
C SER A 160 15.03 26.00 -18.47
N GLN A 161 16.02 25.10 -18.49
CA GLN A 161 17.41 25.44 -18.82
C GLN A 161 17.80 25.18 -20.28
N ARG A 162 16.87 24.70 -21.12
CA ARG A 162 17.15 24.38 -22.54
C ARG A 162 16.72 25.45 -23.54
N PHE A 163 16.14 26.56 -23.07
CA PHE A 163 15.64 27.64 -23.93
C PHE A 163 16.39 28.97 -23.82
N ASP A 164 17.42 29.08 -22.97
CA ASP A 164 18.19 30.34 -22.80
C ASP A 164 19.45 30.45 -23.68
N ASP A 165 19.76 29.46 -24.53
CA ASP A 165 20.96 29.47 -25.40
C ASP A 165 20.70 29.92 -26.85
N TYR A 166 19.63 30.69 -27.10
CA TYR A 166 19.41 31.36 -28.39
C TYR A 166 19.04 32.83 -28.20
N HIS A 167 20.05 33.66 -27.91
CA HIS A 167 20.05 35.08 -28.27
C HIS A 167 21.46 35.56 -28.67
#